data_AF-A0A1I4N020-F1
#
_entry.id   AF-A0A1I4N020-F1
#
_cell.length_a   1.000
_cell.length_b   1.000
_cell.length_c   1.000
_cell.angle_alpha   90.00
_cell.angle_beta   90.00
_cell.angle_gamma   90.00
#
_symmetry.space_group_name_H-M   'P 1'
#
loop_
_entity.id
_entity.type
_entity.pdbx_description
1 polymer ?
#
loop_
_entity_poly.entity_id
_entity_poly.type
_entity_poly.pdbx_seq_one_letter_code
_entity_poly.pdbx_strand_id
1 'polypeptide(L)'
;MDEDLLKRITAAGLPVHNLSGLPIFYNDGNDDLLVWNKTSPGRCKAVVISLPRSGTHFTSTLLERLGLVYGGIHVSPKVEDDVVQDRRCLKLNQQGRPYWQEYALDVADLFRLVGPGQFVQGHVPFNAKNAAALADFKIVLAKRNLRDVAVSAMRFVASLSARGMRFRGELDVRWCPLPDGPDKMLAYLASFGEGIAIHARRIRPWQELPNTFVVDFDVLTGDDAPAAAAAIAALAAFLGTTVDAQAAELIRAQSIGCTTPTWTGKLSDWRRLWSDEVEAAFQRIVLAPEHAGPAAPLEPFEPLEPFEAAGDGAAAPAGRSLVWTADGDAGAPPAADDADAARRQLAEMCAGRLLAGAGAVRRFDLAGRHFLADGVRTSFDGARLNLAGACADTAHKHITFPVDIGELCLTTLEVRLPARQTARHFMLQMGNDAGFFNSYFDGAGIQVTDSASCGASLGVCSAIRPLADGELVLSLAGIVGPGKDCYARIYLCGENGQLHFDHPVALAVSRVSLLSGAGIASIFDPNAAGRQR
;
A
#
# COMPACT_ATOMS: atom_id res chain seq x y z
N MET A 1 -22.33 11.43 9.03
CA MET A 1 -21.33 12.07 9.92
C MET A 1 -22.13 12.88 10.92
N ASP A 2 -21.96 12.61 12.21
CA ASP A 2 -22.73 13.22 13.29
C ASP A 2 -22.38 14.71 13.43
N GLU A 3 -23.38 15.58 13.47
CA GLU A 3 -23.19 17.03 13.62
C GLU A 3 -22.57 17.40 14.98
N ASP A 4 -22.81 16.62 16.03
CA ASP A 4 -22.23 16.88 17.36
C ASP A 4 -20.74 16.52 17.40
N LEU A 5 -20.32 15.55 16.59
CA LEU A 5 -18.91 15.22 16.37
C LEU A 5 -18.19 16.38 15.65
N LEU A 6 -18.84 16.99 14.65
CA LEU A 6 -18.32 18.17 13.95
C LEU A 6 -18.19 19.38 14.89
N LYS A 7 -19.13 19.55 15.82
CA LYS A 7 -19.10 20.65 16.81
C LYS A 7 -17.98 20.48 17.85
N ARG A 8 -17.72 19.26 18.32
CA ARG A 8 -16.62 18.97 19.28
C ARG A 8 -15.25 19.22 18.67
N ILE A 9 -15.09 18.80 17.43
CA ILE A 9 -13.92 19.04 16.60
C ILE A 9 -13.65 20.55 16.43
N THR A 10 -14.69 21.34 16.12
CA THR A 10 -14.59 22.79 15.98
C THR A 10 -14.31 23.49 17.32
N ALA A 11 -14.79 22.95 18.44
CA ALA A 11 -14.59 23.51 19.78
C ALA A 11 -13.14 23.41 20.30
N ALA A 12 -12.33 22.49 19.74
CA ALA A 12 -10.90 22.38 20.06
C ALA A 12 -10.02 23.39 19.30
N GLY A 13 -10.62 24.27 18.46
CA GLY A 13 -9.88 25.29 17.70
C GLY A 13 -9.05 24.73 16.52
N LEU A 14 -9.22 23.45 16.19
CA LEU A 14 -8.59 22.84 15.02
C LEU A 14 -9.61 22.82 13.88
N PRO A 15 -9.34 23.45 12.72
CA PRO A 15 -10.21 23.35 11.56
C PRO A 15 -10.05 21.95 10.95
N VAL A 16 -10.78 20.96 11.48
CA VAL A 16 -10.91 19.64 10.83
C VAL A 16 -12.02 19.73 9.78
N HIS A 17 -11.80 20.58 8.78
CA HIS A 17 -12.28 20.25 7.47
C HIS A 17 -11.26 19.25 6.93
N ASN A 18 -11.71 18.05 6.55
CA ASN A 18 -10.99 17.06 5.74
C ASN A 18 -9.57 17.52 5.40
N LEU A 19 -8.54 17.02 6.10
CA LEU A 19 -7.12 17.25 5.77
C LEU A 19 -6.86 16.71 4.35
N SER A 20 -7.29 17.49 3.37
CA SER A 20 -7.37 17.22 1.93
C SER A 20 -8.02 15.90 1.53
N GLY A 21 -8.82 15.27 2.39
CA GLY A 21 -9.46 13.96 2.15
C GLY A 21 -8.57 12.76 2.47
N LEU A 22 -7.46 12.96 3.18
CA LEU A 22 -6.64 11.88 3.74
C LEU A 22 -7.42 11.15 4.84
N PRO A 23 -7.58 9.81 4.78
CA PRO A 23 -8.19 9.06 5.86
C PRO A 23 -7.39 9.23 7.16
N ILE A 24 -8.07 9.63 8.23
CA ILE A 24 -7.54 9.74 9.60
C ILE A 24 -8.34 8.82 10.53
N PHE A 25 -7.71 8.39 11.62
CA PHE A 25 -8.27 7.42 12.55
C PHE A 25 -8.35 8.01 13.96
N TYR A 26 -9.22 7.46 14.80
CA TYR A 26 -9.20 7.75 16.23
C TYR A 26 -8.25 6.81 16.95
N ASN A 27 -7.63 7.31 18.00
CA ASN A 27 -6.95 6.50 18.99
C ASN A 27 -7.99 5.94 19.97
N ASP A 28 -8.12 4.62 20.02
CA ASP A 28 -9.12 3.91 20.83
C ASP A 28 -9.04 4.23 22.35
N GLY A 29 -7.93 4.82 22.82
CA GLY A 29 -7.71 5.12 24.24
C GLY A 29 -7.94 6.58 24.69
N ASN A 30 -7.99 7.57 23.78
CA ASN A 30 -8.00 8.98 24.18
C ASN A 30 -8.59 9.98 23.18
N ASP A 31 -9.37 9.53 22.19
CA ASP A 31 -10.00 10.36 21.14
C ASP A 31 -9.02 11.18 20.26
N ASP A 32 -7.71 10.98 20.37
CA ASP A 32 -6.72 11.65 19.51
C ASP A 32 -6.87 11.20 18.05
N LEU A 33 -6.60 12.12 17.11
CA LEU A 33 -6.58 11.82 15.68
C LEU A 33 -5.20 11.31 15.25
N LEU A 34 -5.19 10.19 14.53
CA LEU A 34 -4.00 9.47 14.10
C LEU A 34 -3.94 9.24 12.59
N VAL A 35 -2.73 9.14 12.03
CA VAL A 35 -2.54 8.66 10.65
C VAL A 35 -2.88 7.17 10.52
N TRP A 36 -2.87 6.43 11.62
CA TRP A 36 -3.18 5.00 11.65
C TRP A 36 -3.73 4.62 13.02
N ASN A 37 -4.69 3.71 13.09
CA ASN A 37 -5.32 3.34 14.36
C ASN A 37 -4.41 2.50 15.28
N LYS A 38 -3.32 1.92 14.77
CA LYS A 38 -2.38 1.13 15.58
C LYS A 38 -1.22 1.98 16.06
N THR A 39 -1.04 2.08 17.37
CA THR A 39 0.10 2.75 18.01
C THR A 39 0.96 1.74 18.77
N SER A 40 2.11 2.18 19.27
CA SER A 40 2.87 1.42 20.27
C SER A 40 3.15 2.35 21.46
N PRO A 41 2.22 2.40 22.44
CA PRO A 41 2.33 3.30 23.59
C PRO A 41 3.70 3.17 24.29
N GLY A 42 4.24 4.31 24.74
CA GLY A 42 5.56 4.36 25.38
C GLY A 42 6.75 4.34 24.42
N ARG A 43 6.53 4.24 23.11
CA ARG A 43 7.57 4.35 22.08
C ARG A 43 7.57 5.75 21.47
N CYS A 44 8.73 6.20 20.98
CA CYS A 44 8.86 7.50 20.33
C CYS A 44 8.11 7.56 18.99
N LYS A 45 7.71 8.77 18.57
CA LYS A 45 7.36 9.04 17.17
C LYS A 45 8.65 9.06 16.35
N ALA A 46 8.61 8.51 15.14
CA ALA A 46 9.77 8.53 14.27
C ALA A 46 9.42 8.95 12.83
N VAL A 47 10.44 9.40 12.11
CA VAL A 47 10.34 9.65 10.66
C VAL A 47 11.57 9.08 9.98
N VAL A 48 11.37 8.32 8.90
CA VAL A 48 12.45 7.89 8.02
C VAL A 48 12.61 8.92 6.91
N ILE A 49 13.73 9.65 6.94
CA ILE A 49 14.09 10.60 5.89
C ILE A 49 15.23 10.00 5.09
N SER A 50 15.19 10.15 3.77
CA SER A 50 16.18 9.52 2.90
C SER A 50 16.18 10.19 1.53
N LEU A 51 17.26 10.08 0.78
CA LEU A 51 17.20 10.36 -0.66
C LEU A 51 16.35 9.28 -1.36
N PRO A 52 15.64 9.63 -2.45
CA PRO A 52 15.07 8.61 -3.32
C PRO A 52 16.11 7.53 -3.61
N ARG A 53 15.75 6.26 -3.39
CA ARG A 53 16.61 5.08 -3.64
C ARG A 53 17.78 4.85 -2.68
N SER A 54 17.89 5.60 -1.58
CA SER A 54 18.93 5.40 -0.56
C SER A 54 18.55 4.41 0.56
N GLY A 55 17.42 3.71 0.44
CA GLY A 55 17.01 2.67 1.40
C GLY A 55 15.81 3.02 2.29
N THR A 56 14.92 3.91 1.85
CA THR A 56 13.71 4.34 2.58
C THR A 56 12.87 3.15 3.09
N HIS A 57 12.55 2.21 2.21
CA HIS A 57 11.72 1.05 2.55
C HIS A 57 12.46 0.01 3.38
N PHE A 58 13.74 -0.22 3.08
CA PHE A 58 14.58 -1.10 3.89
C PHE A 58 14.66 -0.60 5.34
N THR A 59 14.90 0.70 5.52
CA THR A 59 14.94 1.34 6.85
C THR A 59 13.58 1.28 7.54
N SER A 60 12.49 1.43 6.79
CA SER A 60 11.13 1.28 7.34
C SER A 60 10.88 -0.14 7.84
N THR A 61 11.27 -1.16 7.07
CA THR A 61 11.18 -2.56 7.51
C THR A 61 12.00 -2.79 8.78
N LEU A 62 13.20 -2.21 8.90
CA LEU A 62 13.98 -2.30 10.14
C LEU A 62 13.23 -1.69 11.33
N LEU A 63 12.62 -0.51 11.18
CA LEU A 63 11.83 0.13 12.24
C LEU A 63 10.62 -0.71 12.65
N GLU A 64 9.92 -1.33 11.69
CA GLU A 64 8.83 -2.27 11.97
C GLU A 64 9.31 -3.47 12.79
N ARG A 65 10.46 -4.05 12.42
CA ARG A 65 11.07 -5.16 13.18
C ARG A 65 11.59 -4.75 14.56
N LEU A 66 11.88 -3.46 14.76
CA LEU A 66 12.21 -2.87 16.06
C LEU A 66 10.97 -2.46 16.88
N GLY A 67 9.78 -2.85 16.43
CA GLY A 67 8.52 -2.68 17.15
C GLY A 67 7.88 -1.31 17.02
N LEU A 68 8.20 -0.55 15.97
CA LEU A 68 7.42 0.63 15.59
C LEU A 68 6.35 0.24 14.56
N VAL A 69 5.31 1.06 14.41
CA VAL A 69 4.22 0.84 13.46
C VAL A 69 4.35 1.80 12.28
N TYR A 70 4.43 1.29 11.06
CA TYR A 70 4.39 2.14 9.88
C TYR A 70 3.00 2.74 9.71
N GLY A 71 2.91 4.07 9.70
CA GLY A 71 1.66 4.81 9.53
C GLY A 71 1.08 4.77 8.11
N GLY A 72 1.75 4.08 7.17
CA GLY A 72 1.25 3.94 5.81
C GLY A 72 1.40 5.19 4.93
N ILE A 73 2.03 6.26 5.42
CA ILE A 73 2.18 7.53 4.70
C ILE A 73 3.61 7.70 4.18
N HIS A 74 3.71 8.06 2.89
CA HIS A 74 4.95 8.50 2.25
C HIS A 74 4.94 10.02 2.06
N VAL A 75 5.79 10.72 2.80
CA VAL A 75 5.83 12.19 2.89
C VAL A 75 6.74 12.77 1.82
N SER A 76 6.29 13.84 1.15
CA SER A 76 7.04 14.56 0.11
C SER A 76 7.59 13.61 -0.96
N PRO A 77 6.77 12.78 -1.62
CA PRO A 77 7.26 11.77 -2.59
C PRO A 77 8.06 12.38 -3.74
N LYS A 78 7.86 13.68 -4.01
CA LYS A 78 8.54 14.50 -5.03
C LYS A 78 9.46 15.57 -4.42
N VAL A 79 9.69 15.54 -3.11
CA VAL A 79 10.43 16.58 -2.35
C VAL A 79 9.73 17.95 -2.42
N GLU A 80 8.41 17.89 -2.49
CA GLU A 80 7.47 19.01 -2.36
C GLU A 80 7.03 19.10 -0.89
N ASP A 81 6.94 20.32 -0.37
CA ASP A 81 6.69 20.58 1.05
C ASP A 81 5.30 20.16 1.53
N ASP A 82 4.31 20.06 0.62
CA ASP A 82 2.91 19.89 0.98
C ASP A 82 2.22 18.76 0.18
N VAL A 83 2.97 17.70 -0.18
CA VAL A 83 2.40 16.51 -0.82
C VAL A 83 2.67 15.26 0.00
N VAL A 84 1.62 14.51 0.27
CA VAL A 84 1.70 13.23 0.97
C VAL A 84 1.05 12.15 0.12
N GLN A 85 1.62 10.96 0.13
CA GLN A 85 1.12 9.80 -0.61
C GLN A 85 0.65 8.74 0.38
N ASP A 86 -0.62 8.40 0.31
CA ASP A 86 -1.21 7.34 1.12
C ASP A 86 -0.91 5.97 0.49
N ARG A 87 -0.18 5.14 1.24
CA ARG A 87 0.23 3.78 0.84
C ARG A 87 -0.52 2.68 1.58
N ARG A 88 -1.58 3.02 2.32
CA ARG A 88 -2.43 2.05 3.01
C ARG A 88 -3.31 1.31 2.01
N CYS A 89 -3.79 2.01 0.98
CA CYS A 89 -4.67 1.47 -0.05
C CYS A 89 -4.24 1.88 -1.46
N LEU A 90 -4.10 0.91 -2.37
CA LEU A 90 -3.99 1.19 -3.80
C LEU A 90 -5.38 1.58 -4.34
N LYS A 91 -5.43 2.65 -5.13
CA LYS A 91 -6.62 3.02 -5.90
C LYS A 91 -6.42 2.67 -7.36
N LEU A 92 -7.51 2.48 -8.10
CA LEU A 92 -7.46 2.33 -9.56
C LEU A 92 -7.80 3.67 -10.21
N ASN A 93 -7.01 4.11 -11.18
CA ASN A 93 -7.34 5.29 -11.96
C ASN A 93 -8.44 4.98 -13.01
N GLN A 94 -8.84 5.98 -13.82
CA GLN A 94 -9.87 5.81 -14.85
C GLN A 94 -9.54 4.72 -15.88
N GLN A 95 -8.26 4.40 -16.07
CA GLN A 95 -7.78 3.35 -16.96
C GLN A 95 -7.57 1.99 -16.24
N GLY A 96 -8.06 1.85 -14.99
CA GLY A 96 -7.91 0.64 -14.19
C GLY A 96 -6.49 0.36 -13.69
N ARG A 97 -5.58 1.36 -13.75
CA ARG A 97 -4.18 1.19 -13.31
C ARG A 97 -4.06 1.51 -11.83
N PRO A 98 -3.37 0.66 -11.03
CA PRO A 98 -3.16 0.92 -9.62
C PRO A 98 -2.25 2.13 -9.41
N TYR A 99 -2.63 3.02 -8.49
CA TYR A 99 -1.86 4.18 -8.07
C TYR A 99 -2.05 4.44 -6.57
N TRP A 100 -1.09 5.12 -5.96
CA TRP A 100 -1.21 5.62 -4.60
C TRP A 100 -1.86 6.98 -4.62
N GLN A 101 -2.87 7.20 -3.78
CA GLN A 101 -3.52 8.50 -3.70
C GLN A 101 -2.56 9.54 -3.12
N GLU A 102 -2.40 10.65 -3.83
CA GLU A 102 -1.70 11.83 -3.33
C GLU A 102 -2.71 12.82 -2.77
N TYR A 103 -2.28 13.52 -1.72
CA TYR A 103 -3.04 14.55 -1.03
C TYR A 103 -2.16 15.79 -0.87
N ALA A 104 -2.71 16.95 -1.22
CA ALA A 104 -2.07 18.24 -0.96
C ALA A 104 -2.26 18.59 0.52
N LEU A 105 -1.30 18.26 1.36
CA LEU A 105 -1.41 18.40 2.81
C LEU A 105 -0.11 18.98 3.35
N ASP A 106 -0.24 20.01 4.18
CA ASP A 106 0.88 20.55 4.94
C ASP A 106 1.54 19.44 5.77
N VAL A 107 2.83 19.21 5.51
CA VAL A 107 3.58 18.15 6.17
C VAL A 107 3.66 18.36 7.69
N ALA A 108 3.63 19.60 8.16
CA ALA A 108 3.57 19.89 9.60
C ALA A 108 2.24 19.43 10.22
N ASP A 109 1.12 19.56 9.50
CA ASP A 109 -0.18 19.07 9.96
C ASP A 109 -0.22 17.54 9.98
N LEU A 110 0.38 16.88 8.97
CA LEU A 110 0.52 15.43 8.97
C LEU A 110 1.29 14.93 10.22
N PHE A 111 2.39 15.58 10.59
CA PHE A 111 3.21 15.12 11.72
C PHE A 111 2.48 15.20 13.06
N ARG A 112 1.50 16.10 13.22
CA ARG A 112 0.65 16.13 14.42
C ARG A 112 -0.21 14.88 14.58
N LEU A 113 -0.53 14.20 13.48
CA LEU A 113 -1.35 13.00 13.44
C LEU A 113 -0.52 11.73 13.65
N VAL A 114 0.81 11.80 13.63
CA VAL A 114 1.63 10.60 13.89
C VAL A 114 1.62 10.33 15.39
N GLY A 115 1.06 9.19 15.78
CA GLY A 115 0.94 8.79 17.18
C GLY A 115 2.23 8.20 17.78
N PRO A 116 2.29 8.05 19.11
CA PRO A 116 3.40 7.37 19.79
C PRO A 116 3.67 5.97 19.23
N GLY A 117 4.95 5.67 18.99
CA GLY A 117 5.39 4.40 18.40
C GLY A 117 5.07 4.23 16.92
N GLN A 118 4.46 5.22 16.28
CA GLN A 118 4.31 5.22 14.83
C GLN A 118 5.50 5.89 14.15
N PHE A 119 5.67 5.56 12.88
CA PHE A 119 6.54 6.29 12.00
C PHE A 119 5.95 6.48 10.62
N VAL A 120 6.38 7.55 9.95
CA VAL A 120 6.15 7.79 8.51
C VAL A 120 7.49 7.83 7.79
N GLN A 121 7.49 7.70 6.46
CA GLN A 121 8.72 7.70 5.68
C GLN A 121 8.63 8.69 4.52
N GLY A 122 9.75 9.18 4.00
CA GLY A 122 9.69 10.06 2.84
C GLY A 122 11.01 10.71 2.45
N HIS A 123 10.86 11.78 1.67
CA HIS A 123 11.94 12.60 1.15
C HIS A 123 11.76 14.05 1.60
N VAL A 124 11.48 14.23 2.90
CA VAL A 124 11.10 15.50 3.52
C VAL A 124 12.24 16.52 3.36
N PRO A 125 12.05 17.62 2.63
CA PRO A 125 13.07 18.67 2.53
C PRO A 125 13.27 19.35 3.88
N PHE A 126 14.51 19.75 4.16
CA PHE A 126 14.85 20.53 5.34
C PHE A 126 14.46 21.99 5.12
N ASN A 127 13.64 22.51 6.01
CA ASN A 127 13.36 23.93 6.18
C ASN A 127 12.96 24.17 7.65
N ALA A 128 12.87 25.43 8.08
CA ALA A 128 12.58 25.77 9.47
C ALA A 128 11.22 25.22 9.95
N LYS A 129 10.20 25.22 9.07
CA LYS A 129 8.84 24.73 9.36
C LYS A 129 8.86 23.22 9.63
N ASN A 130 9.43 22.43 8.73
CA ASN A 130 9.53 20.98 8.86
C ASN A 130 10.40 20.59 10.07
N ALA A 131 11.50 21.31 10.30
CA ALA A 131 12.37 21.07 11.46
C ALA A 131 11.63 21.31 12.79
N ALA A 132 10.84 22.38 12.88
CA ALA A 132 10.01 22.65 14.04
C ALA A 132 8.92 21.57 14.25
N ALA A 133 8.28 21.13 13.16
CA ALA A 133 7.24 20.10 13.23
C ALA A 133 7.77 18.70 13.61
N LEU A 134 9.07 18.45 13.41
CA LEU A 134 9.76 17.21 13.76
C LEU A 134 10.59 17.32 15.05
N ALA A 135 10.45 18.40 15.82
CA ALA A 135 11.25 18.64 17.03
C ALA A 135 11.09 17.54 18.10
N ASP A 136 9.93 16.89 18.16
CA ASP A 136 9.62 15.80 19.11
C ASP A 136 9.70 14.40 18.48
N PHE A 137 10.22 14.29 17.25
CA PHE A 137 10.42 13.02 16.56
C PHE A 137 11.85 12.52 16.74
N LYS A 138 12.02 11.19 16.64
CA LYS A 138 13.29 10.57 16.29
C LYS A 138 13.43 10.54 14.77
N ILE A 139 14.43 11.22 14.24
CA ILE A 139 14.68 11.27 12.80
C ILE A 139 15.67 10.17 12.46
N VAL A 140 15.30 9.27 11.56
CA VAL A 140 16.18 8.21 11.04
C VAL A 140 16.54 8.58 9.61
N LEU A 141 17.76 9.10 9.43
CA LEU A 141 18.26 9.54 8.13
C LEU A 141 19.00 8.38 7.45
N ALA A 142 18.41 7.79 6.41
CA ALA A 142 19.09 6.75 5.63
C ALA A 142 20.03 7.39 4.60
N LYS A 143 21.30 7.00 4.66
CA LYS A 143 22.32 7.34 3.65
C LYS A 143 22.79 6.09 2.91
N ARG A 144 23.28 6.31 1.70
CA ARG A 144 23.84 5.29 0.81
C ARG A 144 24.85 5.95 -0.11
N ASN A 145 25.83 5.20 -0.60
CA ASN A 145 26.72 5.65 -1.66
C ASN A 145 25.92 6.25 -2.84
N LEU A 146 26.18 7.53 -3.15
CA LEU A 146 25.41 8.25 -4.18
C LEU A 146 25.54 7.64 -5.58
N ARG A 147 26.65 6.94 -5.87
CA ARG A 147 26.81 6.20 -7.13
C ARG A 147 25.81 5.05 -7.22
N ASP A 148 25.62 4.30 -6.12
CA ASP A 148 24.62 3.23 -6.04
C ASP A 148 23.18 3.74 -6.01
N VAL A 149 22.97 4.93 -5.46
CA VAL A 149 21.69 5.67 -5.56
C VAL A 149 21.38 5.97 -7.03
N ALA A 150 22.33 6.52 -7.80
CA ALA A 150 22.16 6.81 -9.23
C ALA A 150 21.85 5.54 -10.04
N VAL A 151 22.57 4.44 -9.80
CA VAL A 151 22.28 3.12 -10.41
C VAL A 151 20.87 2.64 -10.11
N SER A 152 20.46 2.75 -8.84
CA SER A 152 19.14 2.31 -8.41
C SER A 152 18.03 3.17 -9.02
N ALA A 153 18.26 4.48 -9.13
CA ALA A 153 17.34 5.42 -9.74
C ALA A 153 17.23 5.23 -11.25
N MET A 154 18.35 5.04 -11.96
CA MET A 154 18.36 4.69 -13.39
C MET A 154 17.50 3.47 -13.68
N ARG A 155 17.70 2.37 -12.94
CA ARG A 155 16.91 1.13 -13.10
C ARG A 155 15.43 1.34 -12.78
N PHE A 156 15.14 2.11 -11.74
CA PHE A 156 13.77 2.42 -11.36
C PHE A 156 13.05 3.20 -12.46
N VAL A 157 13.66 4.28 -12.98
CA VAL A 157 13.12 5.08 -14.09
C VAL A 157 12.93 4.23 -15.34
N ALA A 158 13.91 3.40 -15.71
CA ALA A 158 13.78 2.48 -16.84
C ALA A 158 12.61 1.49 -16.64
N SER A 159 12.43 0.97 -15.42
CA SER A 159 11.32 0.07 -15.10
C SER A 159 9.94 0.74 -15.17
N LEU A 160 9.86 2.03 -14.82
CA LEU A 160 8.65 2.83 -14.94
C LEU A 160 8.34 3.13 -16.41
N SER A 161 9.35 3.52 -17.19
CA SER A 161 9.25 3.72 -18.64
C SER A 161 8.74 2.45 -19.34
N ALA A 162 9.30 1.28 -19.02
CA ALA A 162 8.86 -0.01 -19.55
C ALA A 162 7.40 -0.37 -19.19
N ARG A 163 6.84 0.25 -18.14
CA ARG A 163 5.42 0.11 -17.77
C ARG A 163 4.51 1.16 -18.45
N GLY A 164 5.05 1.96 -19.36
CA GLY A 164 4.34 3.03 -20.05
C GLY A 164 4.18 4.30 -19.22
N MET A 165 4.95 4.48 -18.15
CA MET A 165 4.95 5.73 -17.40
C MET A 165 5.57 6.84 -18.26
N ARG A 166 4.84 7.95 -18.38
CA ARG A 166 5.32 9.16 -19.04
C ARG A 166 6.02 10.06 -18.03
N PHE A 167 7.15 10.62 -18.41
CA PHE A 167 7.91 11.60 -17.63
C PHE A 167 7.64 13.00 -18.19
N ARG A 168 7.72 14.02 -17.34
CA ARG A 168 7.43 15.41 -17.71
C ARG A 168 8.61 16.09 -18.38
N GLY A 169 8.31 17.12 -19.17
CA GLY A 169 9.29 18.03 -19.77
C GLY A 169 10.13 17.40 -20.88
N GLU A 170 11.25 18.04 -21.18
CA GLU A 170 12.24 17.61 -22.17
C GLU A 170 13.15 16.48 -21.66
N LEU A 171 12.76 15.77 -20.60
CA LEU A 171 13.54 14.66 -20.05
C LEU A 171 13.65 13.54 -21.07
N ASP A 172 14.84 13.35 -21.62
CA ASP A 172 15.10 12.26 -22.54
C ASP A 172 15.04 10.92 -21.80
N VAL A 173 14.12 10.05 -22.21
CA VAL A 173 13.94 8.69 -21.70
C VAL A 173 14.23 7.62 -22.75
N ARG A 174 14.74 8.00 -23.94
CA ARG A 174 15.11 7.06 -25.02
C ARG A 174 16.25 6.14 -24.63
N TRP A 175 16.98 6.46 -23.56
CA TRP A 175 18.01 5.61 -22.97
C TRP A 175 17.45 4.43 -22.16
N CYS A 176 16.17 4.45 -21.76
CA CYS A 176 15.59 3.40 -20.90
C CYS A 176 15.75 1.97 -21.44
N PRO A 177 15.57 1.71 -22.76
CA PRO A 177 15.77 0.39 -23.37
C PRO A 177 17.24 -0.04 -23.53
N LEU A 178 18.21 0.86 -23.35
CA LEU A 178 19.63 0.51 -23.47
C LEU A 178 20.00 -0.56 -22.42
N PRO A 179 20.98 -1.44 -22.71
CA PRO A 179 21.50 -2.36 -21.70
C PRO A 179 22.14 -1.60 -20.55
N ASP A 180 22.11 -2.20 -19.35
CA ASP A 180 22.81 -1.67 -18.18
C ASP A 180 24.32 -1.59 -18.47
N GLY A 181 24.85 -0.38 -18.60
CA GLY A 181 26.25 -0.09 -18.91
C GLY A 181 26.60 1.40 -18.74
N PRO A 182 27.87 1.79 -18.96
CA PRO A 182 28.30 3.19 -18.88
C PRO A 182 27.48 4.15 -19.75
N ASP A 183 27.17 3.77 -21.00
CA ASP A 183 26.39 4.61 -21.93
C ASP A 183 25.00 4.94 -21.39
N LYS A 184 24.32 3.95 -20.82
CA LYS A 184 23.01 4.14 -20.19
C LYS A 184 23.11 5.04 -18.97
N MET A 185 24.17 4.90 -18.17
CA MET A 185 24.40 5.73 -17.00
C MET A 185 24.68 7.19 -17.39
N LEU A 186 25.51 7.44 -18.40
CA LEU A 186 25.76 8.78 -18.94
C LEU A 186 24.47 9.45 -19.39
N ALA A 187 23.65 8.74 -20.18
CA ALA A 187 22.37 9.27 -20.64
C ALA A 187 21.39 9.53 -19.48
N TYR A 188 21.35 8.64 -18.49
CA TYR A 188 20.56 8.85 -17.27
C TYR A 188 21.02 10.10 -16.50
N LEU A 189 22.32 10.29 -16.30
CA LEU A 189 22.85 11.45 -15.58
C LEU A 189 22.57 12.76 -16.33
N ALA A 190 22.65 12.75 -17.66
CA ALA A 190 22.32 13.91 -18.48
C ALA A 190 20.85 14.34 -18.33
N SER A 191 19.92 13.39 -18.20
CA SER A 191 18.49 13.69 -18.05
C SER A 191 18.07 13.93 -16.59
N PHE A 192 18.51 13.08 -15.66
CA PHE A 192 17.96 13.01 -14.29
C PHE A 192 18.99 13.34 -13.19
N GLY A 193 20.27 13.54 -13.53
CA GLY A 193 21.35 13.68 -12.55
C GLY A 193 21.17 14.88 -11.61
N GLU A 194 20.66 16.00 -12.12
CA GLU A 194 20.45 17.22 -11.32
C GLU A 194 19.45 17.01 -10.18
N GLY A 195 18.42 16.18 -10.40
CA GLY A 195 17.45 15.82 -9.37
C GLY A 195 18.10 15.18 -8.15
N ILE A 196 19.13 14.35 -8.35
CA ILE A 196 19.89 13.75 -7.23
C ILE A 196 20.56 14.84 -6.40
N ALA A 197 21.21 15.81 -7.05
CA ALA A 197 21.90 16.91 -6.37
C ALA A 197 20.92 17.79 -5.58
N ILE A 198 19.78 18.14 -6.17
CA ILE A 198 18.73 18.95 -5.54
C ILE A 198 18.22 18.25 -4.28
N HIS A 199 17.86 16.96 -4.39
CA HIS A 199 17.38 16.20 -3.23
C HIS A 199 18.47 16.06 -2.14
N ALA A 200 19.72 15.80 -2.53
CA ALA A 200 20.84 15.69 -1.60
C ALA A 200 21.02 16.98 -0.78
N ARG A 201 21.02 18.14 -1.45
CA ARG A 201 21.12 19.44 -0.77
C ARG A 201 19.96 19.69 0.17
N ARG A 202 18.73 19.38 -0.24
CA ARG A 202 17.53 19.63 0.57
C ARG A 202 17.43 18.73 1.80
N ILE A 203 17.98 17.51 1.76
CA ILE A 203 17.85 16.55 2.85
C ILE A 203 19.07 16.56 3.78
N ARG A 204 20.26 16.89 3.27
CA ARG A 204 21.52 16.86 4.05
C ARG A 204 21.43 17.55 5.43
N PRO A 205 20.83 18.75 5.59
CA PRO A 205 20.89 19.45 6.88
C PRO A 205 20.20 18.70 8.04
N TRP A 206 19.32 17.73 7.76
CA TRP A 206 18.73 16.87 8.79
C TRP A 206 19.78 16.15 9.64
N GLN A 207 20.95 15.82 9.06
CA GLN A 207 22.02 15.10 9.77
C GLN A 207 22.62 15.89 10.94
N GLU A 208 22.49 17.21 10.94
CA GLU A 208 23.08 18.09 11.94
C GLU A 208 22.18 18.28 13.18
N LEU A 209 20.93 17.77 13.12
CA LEU A 209 20.00 17.89 14.24
C LEU A 209 20.31 16.85 15.34
N PRO A 210 20.20 17.22 16.63
CA PRO A 210 20.52 16.33 17.75
C PRO A 210 19.56 15.14 17.90
N ASN A 211 18.37 15.23 17.31
CA ASN A 211 17.38 14.15 17.29
C ASN A 211 17.44 13.31 16.00
N THR A 212 18.59 13.29 15.31
CA THR A 212 18.81 12.49 14.09
C THR A 212 19.81 11.35 14.33
N PHE A 213 19.46 10.15 13.87
CA PHE A 213 20.35 9.01 13.74
C PHE A 213 20.57 8.69 12.27
N VAL A 214 21.84 8.58 11.85
CA VAL A 214 22.19 8.30 10.47
C VAL A 214 22.40 6.80 10.28
N VAL A 215 21.54 6.19 9.47
CA VAL A 215 21.65 4.78 9.07
C VAL A 215 22.45 4.68 7.79
N ASP A 216 23.53 3.90 7.80
CA ASP A 216 24.32 3.60 6.60
C ASP A 216 23.81 2.32 5.93
N PHE A 217 23.14 2.47 4.78
CA PHE A 217 22.60 1.34 4.02
C PHE A 217 23.69 0.33 3.63
N ASP A 218 24.89 0.82 3.29
CA ASP A 218 25.96 -0.03 2.79
C ASP A 218 26.57 -0.86 3.92
N VAL A 219 26.63 -0.32 5.15
CA VAL A 219 26.98 -1.11 6.35
C VAL A 219 25.94 -2.19 6.63
N LEU A 220 24.65 -1.85 6.57
CA LEU A 220 23.59 -2.79 6.89
C LEU A 220 23.42 -3.92 5.87
N THR A 221 23.74 -3.67 4.61
CA THR A 221 23.58 -4.63 3.51
C THR A 221 24.88 -5.28 3.04
N GLY A 222 26.04 -4.80 3.52
CA GLY A 222 27.35 -5.38 3.22
C GLY A 222 27.62 -6.71 3.96
N ASP A 223 28.79 -7.29 3.73
CA ASP A 223 29.15 -8.62 4.23
C ASP A 223 29.61 -8.65 5.70
N ASP A 224 29.90 -7.50 6.31
CA ASP A 224 30.34 -7.39 7.71
C ASP A 224 29.12 -7.47 8.66
N ALA A 225 28.71 -8.71 8.97
CA ALA A 225 27.58 -8.96 9.86
C ALA A 225 27.75 -8.36 11.27
N PRO A 226 28.94 -8.41 11.93
CA PRO A 226 29.17 -7.72 13.19
C PRO A 226 28.93 -6.21 13.13
N ALA A 227 29.45 -5.53 12.10
CA ALA A 227 29.24 -4.09 11.92
C ALA A 227 27.75 -3.75 11.72
N ALA A 228 27.05 -4.56 10.92
CA ALA A 228 25.62 -4.39 10.69
C ALA A 228 24.79 -4.61 11.96
N ALA A 229 25.12 -5.64 12.76
CA ALA A 229 24.45 -5.92 14.03
C ALA A 229 24.68 -4.77 15.04
N ALA A 230 25.90 -4.25 15.13
CA ALA A 230 26.22 -3.09 15.97
C ALA A 230 25.44 -1.83 15.54
N ALA A 231 25.32 -1.58 14.24
CA ALA A 231 24.54 -0.45 13.72
C ALA A 231 23.04 -0.58 14.04
N ILE A 232 22.46 -1.78 13.96
CA ILE A 232 21.06 -2.04 14.33
C ILE A 232 20.87 -1.87 15.85
N ALA A 233 21.80 -2.36 16.67
CA ALA A 233 21.73 -2.18 18.12
C ALA A 233 21.81 -0.68 18.52
N ALA A 234 22.66 0.10 17.85
CA ALA A 234 22.73 1.55 18.05
C ALA A 234 21.44 2.26 17.61
N LEU A 235 20.84 1.88 16.49
CA LEU A 235 19.54 2.39 16.04
C LEU A 235 18.44 2.05 17.05
N ALA A 236 18.41 0.81 17.55
CA ALA A 236 17.48 0.36 18.57
C ALA A 236 17.58 1.23 19.84
N ALA A 237 18.80 1.44 20.35
CA ALA A 237 19.07 2.30 21.50
C ALA A 237 18.60 3.74 21.29
N PHE A 238 18.86 4.31 20.09
CA PHE A 238 18.39 5.64 19.72
C PHE A 238 16.85 5.77 19.73
N LEU A 239 16.16 4.70 19.32
CA LEU A 239 14.70 4.56 19.36
C LEU A 239 14.17 4.15 20.76
N GLY A 240 15.01 4.12 21.78
CA GLY A 240 14.63 3.79 23.16
C GLY A 240 14.23 2.32 23.36
N THR A 241 14.81 1.40 22.57
CA THR A 241 14.72 -0.06 22.81
C THR A 241 16.11 -0.67 22.85
N THR A 242 16.21 -1.95 23.13
CA THR A 242 17.47 -2.69 23.16
C THR A 242 17.30 -3.99 22.39
N VAL A 243 18.31 -4.34 21.60
CA VAL A 243 18.40 -5.64 20.93
C VAL A 243 19.81 -6.18 21.14
N ASP A 244 19.92 -7.48 21.38
CA ASP A 244 21.22 -8.15 21.40
C ASP A 244 21.71 -8.42 19.95
N ALA A 245 22.94 -8.93 19.83
CA ALA A 245 23.55 -9.20 18.54
C ALA A 245 22.77 -10.24 17.71
N GLN A 246 22.20 -11.25 18.36
CA GLN A 246 21.45 -12.32 17.69
C GLN A 246 20.13 -11.79 17.13
N ALA A 247 19.39 -11.00 17.93
CA ALA A 247 18.18 -10.32 17.49
C ALA A 247 18.48 -9.32 16.37
N ALA A 248 19.58 -8.56 16.46
CA ALA A 248 20.00 -7.63 15.41
C ALA A 248 20.29 -8.34 14.08
N GLU A 249 20.97 -9.49 14.13
CA GLU A 249 21.23 -10.32 12.94
C GLU A 249 19.93 -10.87 12.33
N LEU A 250 19.00 -11.36 13.17
CA LEU A 250 17.69 -11.82 12.71
C LEU A 250 16.89 -10.70 12.04
N ILE A 251 16.84 -9.52 12.66
CA ILE A 251 16.18 -8.32 12.11
C ILE A 251 16.77 -7.96 10.75
N ARG A 252 18.11 -7.98 10.63
CA ARG A 252 18.81 -7.73 9.36
C ARG A 252 18.41 -8.75 8.30
N ALA A 253 18.50 -10.05 8.61
CA ALA A 253 18.18 -11.12 7.68
C ALA A 253 16.72 -11.05 7.20
N GLN A 254 15.80 -10.67 8.08
CA GLN A 254 14.38 -10.48 7.77
C GLN A 254 14.06 -9.19 7.02
N SER A 255 15.01 -8.25 6.92
CA SER A 255 14.83 -6.97 6.21
C SER A 255 15.51 -6.97 4.84
N ILE A 256 16.60 -7.73 4.69
CA ILE A 256 17.28 -7.92 3.41
C ILE A 256 16.42 -8.83 2.52
N GLY A 257 16.28 -8.46 1.25
CA GLY A 257 15.55 -9.27 0.27
C GLY A 257 14.03 -9.14 0.32
N CYS A 258 13.47 -8.37 1.27
CA CYS A 258 12.05 -8.04 1.25
C CYS A 258 11.70 -7.32 -0.05
N THR A 259 10.71 -7.87 -0.78
CA THR A 259 10.15 -7.19 -1.95
C THR A 259 9.46 -5.92 -1.48
N THR A 260 9.95 -4.77 -1.96
CA THR A 260 9.33 -3.46 -1.72
C THR A 260 8.71 -2.95 -3.02
N PRO A 261 7.78 -1.97 -2.98
CA PRO A 261 7.17 -1.40 -4.19
C PRO A 261 8.17 -0.85 -5.21
N THR A 262 9.41 -0.60 -4.77
CA THR A 262 10.47 -0.01 -5.57
C THR A 262 11.67 -0.95 -5.77
N TRP A 263 11.54 -2.23 -5.38
CA TRP A 263 12.59 -3.23 -5.60
C TRP A 263 12.87 -3.46 -7.08
N THR A 264 14.15 -3.44 -7.47
CA THR A 264 14.60 -3.61 -8.86
C THR A 264 15.24 -4.98 -9.11
N GLY A 265 14.95 -5.97 -8.26
CA GLY A 265 15.42 -7.35 -8.42
C GLY A 265 16.80 -7.65 -7.82
N LYS A 266 17.65 -6.65 -7.60
CA LYS A 266 18.98 -6.81 -7.00
C LYS A 266 19.51 -5.54 -6.36
N LEU A 267 20.48 -5.68 -5.46
CA LEU A 267 21.28 -4.58 -4.93
C LEU A 267 22.04 -3.86 -6.06
N SER A 268 22.25 -2.56 -5.90
CA SER A 268 23.09 -1.81 -6.85
C SER A 268 24.55 -2.18 -6.63
N ASP A 269 25.30 -2.24 -7.72
CA ASP A 269 26.75 -2.29 -7.73
C ASP A 269 27.21 -1.35 -8.83
N TRP A 270 27.58 -0.13 -8.45
CA TRP A 270 27.97 0.91 -9.38
C TRP A 270 29.21 0.56 -10.20
N ARG A 271 30.13 -0.25 -9.67
CA ARG A 271 31.44 -0.51 -10.29
C ARG A 271 31.37 -1.02 -11.72
N ARG A 272 30.31 -1.74 -12.08
CA ARG A 272 30.11 -2.30 -13.44
C ARG A 272 29.55 -1.29 -14.45
N LEU A 273 29.07 -0.15 -13.98
CA LEU A 273 28.32 0.85 -14.75
C LEU A 273 29.07 2.19 -14.84
N TRP A 274 30.29 2.25 -14.30
CA TRP A 274 30.94 3.50 -13.93
C TRP A 274 32.33 3.60 -14.54
N SER A 275 32.39 4.14 -15.74
CA SER A 275 33.64 4.54 -16.39
C SER A 275 34.15 5.88 -15.85
N ASP A 276 35.37 6.26 -16.22
CA ASP A 276 35.92 7.59 -15.90
C ASP A 276 35.06 8.73 -16.47
N GLU A 277 34.43 8.51 -17.64
CA GLU A 277 33.50 9.47 -18.23
C GLU A 277 32.22 9.62 -17.40
N VAL A 278 31.68 8.52 -16.89
CA VAL A 278 30.53 8.54 -15.97
C VAL A 278 30.90 9.28 -14.69
N GLU A 279 32.09 9.02 -14.13
CA GLU A 279 32.57 9.73 -12.95
C GLU A 279 32.71 11.24 -13.21
N ALA A 280 33.31 11.64 -14.34
CA ALA A 280 33.44 13.05 -14.71
C ALA A 280 32.06 13.73 -14.87
N ALA A 281 31.10 13.05 -15.52
CA ALA A 281 29.72 13.54 -15.64
C ALA A 281 29.04 13.66 -14.27
N PHE A 282 29.22 12.67 -13.38
CA PHE A 282 28.66 12.67 -12.03
C PHE A 282 29.24 13.80 -11.17
N GLN A 283 30.56 14.02 -11.22
CA GLN A 283 31.22 15.14 -10.52
C GLN A 283 30.63 16.47 -10.98
N ARG A 284 30.50 16.67 -12.30
CA ARG A 284 29.97 17.91 -12.88
C ARG A 284 28.49 18.15 -12.58
N ILE A 285 27.64 17.13 -12.73
CA ILE A 285 26.18 17.28 -12.67
C ILE A 285 25.67 17.14 -11.23
N VAL A 286 26.22 16.19 -10.47
CA VAL A 286 25.68 15.82 -9.15
C VAL A 286 26.42 16.51 -8.01
N LEU A 287 27.76 16.56 -8.06
CA LEU A 287 28.59 17.03 -6.94
C LEU A 287 28.99 18.51 -7.04
N ALA A 288 29.12 19.07 -8.24
CA ALA A 288 29.46 20.48 -8.50
C ALA A 288 28.31 21.26 -9.17
N PRO A 289 27.12 21.35 -8.53
CA PRO A 289 25.93 21.97 -9.12
C PRO A 289 26.01 23.50 -9.20
N GLU A 290 27.11 24.13 -8.79
CA GLU A 290 27.31 25.58 -8.83
C GLU A 290 27.32 26.15 -10.27
N HIS A 291 27.30 25.26 -11.27
CA HIS A 291 27.13 25.57 -12.69
C HIS A 291 25.75 25.20 -13.26
N ALA A 292 24.87 24.58 -12.47
CA ALA A 292 23.46 24.48 -12.84
C ALA A 292 22.86 25.87 -12.66
N GLY A 293 22.20 26.40 -13.70
CA GLY A 293 21.42 27.64 -13.59
C GLY A 293 20.38 27.54 -12.47
N PRO A 294 19.60 28.60 -12.19
CA PRO A 294 18.47 28.46 -11.27
C PRO A 294 17.64 27.26 -11.73
N ALA A 295 17.57 26.24 -10.87
CA ALA A 295 16.84 25.01 -11.18
C ALA A 295 15.46 25.45 -11.67
N ALA A 296 15.10 25.06 -12.90
CA ALA A 296 13.75 25.28 -13.37
C ALA A 296 12.82 24.72 -12.27
N PRO A 297 11.88 25.51 -11.74
CA PRO A 297 10.95 24.99 -10.75
C PRO A 297 10.36 23.71 -11.33
N LEU A 298 10.39 22.63 -10.54
CA LEU A 298 9.61 21.45 -10.86
C LEU A 298 8.16 21.90 -10.83
N GLU A 299 7.64 22.30 -11.98
CA GLU A 299 6.27 22.78 -12.06
C GLU A 299 5.32 21.65 -11.69
N PRO A 300 4.28 21.96 -10.90
CA PRO A 300 3.41 20.96 -10.29
C PRO A 300 2.82 20.03 -11.33
N PHE A 301 2.50 18.81 -10.88
CA PHE A 301 1.80 17.86 -11.71
C PHE A 301 0.44 18.43 -12.13
N GLU A 302 0.30 19.12 -13.28
CA GLU A 302 -0.98 19.20 -13.98
C GLU A 302 -1.57 17.77 -14.01
N PRO A 303 -2.70 17.52 -13.33
CA PRO A 303 -3.53 16.38 -13.66
C PRO A 303 -3.72 16.40 -15.19
N LEU A 304 -3.91 15.25 -15.82
CA LEU A 304 -4.54 15.26 -17.15
C LEU A 304 -5.72 16.22 -17.07
N GLU A 305 -5.69 17.30 -17.86
CA GLU A 305 -6.77 18.29 -17.94
C GLU A 305 -8.10 17.53 -17.88
N PRO A 306 -9.00 17.84 -16.92
CA PRO A 306 -10.36 17.39 -17.06
C PRO A 306 -10.86 18.00 -18.37
N PHE A 307 -11.17 17.15 -19.33
CA PHE A 307 -11.77 17.55 -20.60
C PHE A 307 -12.87 18.58 -20.30
N GLU A 308 -12.74 19.78 -20.89
CA GLU A 308 -13.60 20.94 -20.60
C GLU A 308 -15.07 20.53 -20.60
N ALA A 309 -15.72 20.69 -19.44
CA ALA A 309 -17.16 20.61 -19.35
C ALA A 309 -17.73 21.85 -20.05
N ALA A 310 -18.38 21.63 -21.19
CA ALA A 310 -19.16 22.67 -21.84
C ALA A 310 -20.28 23.16 -20.90
N GLY A 311 -20.30 24.47 -20.64
CA GLY A 311 -21.51 25.24 -20.37
C GLY A 311 -21.96 25.34 -18.91
N ASP A 312 -22.09 26.60 -18.47
CA ASP A 312 -22.58 27.05 -17.17
C ASP A 312 -23.94 26.45 -16.75
N GLY A 313 -24.03 26.13 -15.45
CA GLY A 313 -25.31 26.14 -14.72
C GLY A 313 -25.82 24.79 -14.18
N ALA A 314 -25.09 24.14 -13.27
CA ALA A 314 -25.68 23.23 -12.29
C ALA A 314 -24.76 23.02 -11.07
N ALA A 315 -25.34 23.01 -9.88
CA ALA A 315 -24.64 22.75 -8.62
C ALA A 315 -23.85 21.42 -8.65
N ALA A 316 -22.61 21.44 -8.14
CA ALA A 316 -21.73 20.29 -8.08
C ALA A 316 -22.33 19.15 -7.22
N PRO A 317 -22.41 17.89 -7.70
CA PRO A 317 -22.69 16.75 -6.85
C PRO A 317 -21.42 16.27 -6.14
N ALA A 318 -21.59 15.84 -4.89
CA ALA A 318 -20.56 15.21 -4.07
C ALA A 318 -19.90 14.02 -4.79
N GLY A 319 -18.59 13.85 -4.55
CA GLY A 319 -17.75 12.82 -5.17
C GLY A 319 -18.34 11.42 -5.06
N ARG A 320 -18.57 10.78 -6.21
CA ARG A 320 -19.02 9.39 -6.30
C ARG A 320 -17.82 8.43 -6.27
N SER A 321 -17.92 7.41 -5.43
CA SER A 321 -17.28 6.12 -5.62
C SER A 321 -17.74 5.53 -6.97
N LEU A 322 -16.87 4.84 -7.70
CA LEU A 322 -17.26 4.11 -8.92
C LEU A 322 -18.15 2.92 -8.54
N VAL A 323 -19.45 3.18 -8.43
CA VAL A 323 -20.50 2.17 -8.46
C VAL A 323 -20.81 1.90 -9.93
N TRP A 324 -20.52 0.70 -10.41
CA TRP A 324 -20.90 0.27 -11.75
C TRP A 324 -22.39 -0.10 -11.74
N THR A 325 -23.24 0.74 -12.35
CA THR A 325 -24.62 0.37 -12.69
C THR A 325 -24.66 0.02 -14.17
N ALA A 326 -25.05 -1.21 -14.49
CA ALA A 326 -25.15 -1.69 -15.86
C ALA A 326 -26.38 -1.07 -16.53
N ASP A 327 -26.18 -0.07 -17.39
CA ASP A 327 -27.06 0.27 -18.52
C ASP A 327 -26.27 1.12 -19.54
N GLY A 328 -26.21 0.68 -20.81
CA GLY A 328 -25.97 1.56 -21.97
C GLY A 328 -24.75 1.29 -22.88
N ASP A 329 -25.05 0.71 -24.05
CA ASP A 329 -24.36 0.61 -25.36
C ASP A 329 -22.87 1.00 -25.56
N ALA A 330 -22.13 0.05 -26.14
CA ALA A 330 -20.73 0.16 -26.52
C ALA A 330 -20.55 0.51 -28.01
N GLY A 331 -19.96 1.67 -28.30
CA GLY A 331 -19.24 1.91 -29.55
C GLY A 331 -17.79 1.40 -29.42
N ALA A 332 -17.30 0.67 -30.41
CA ALA A 332 -15.99 0.01 -30.36
C ALA A 332 -14.80 0.99 -30.48
N PRO A 333 -13.76 0.91 -29.62
CA PRO A 333 -12.52 1.66 -29.75
C PRO A 333 -11.41 0.87 -30.49
N PRO A 334 -10.34 1.54 -30.97
CA PRO A 334 -9.36 0.96 -31.89
C PRO A 334 -8.33 0.04 -31.22
N ALA A 335 -7.66 -0.77 -32.05
CA ALA A 335 -6.75 -1.87 -31.69
C ALA A 335 -5.55 -1.47 -30.81
N ALA A 336 -5.15 -2.37 -29.91
CA ALA A 336 -4.13 -2.17 -28.88
C ALA A 336 -2.93 -3.12 -28.98
N ASP A 337 -1.77 -2.68 -28.48
CA ASP A 337 -0.56 -3.48 -28.30
C ASP A 337 -0.74 -4.65 -27.31
N ASP A 338 -0.05 -5.76 -27.57
CA ASP A 338 -0.21 -7.08 -26.92
C ASP A 338 -0.14 -7.07 -25.37
N ALA A 339 0.62 -6.15 -24.75
CA ALA A 339 0.75 -6.07 -23.29
C ALA A 339 -0.42 -5.32 -22.60
N ASP A 340 -0.97 -4.29 -23.26
CA ASP A 340 -2.17 -3.61 -22.81
C ASP A 340 -3.44 -4.41 -23.15
N ALA A 341 -3.36 -5.29 -24.18
CA ALA A 341 -4.35 -6.33 -24.40
C ALA A 341 -4.33 -7.36 -23.26
N ALA A 342 -3.17 -7.87 -22.82
CA ALA A 342 -3.09 -8.84 -21.73
C ALA A 342 -3.58 -8.30 -20.37
N ARG A 343 -3.34 -7.02 -20.06
CA ARG A 343 -3.80 -6.38 -18.82
C ARG A 343 -5.29 -6.04 -18.83
N ARG A 344 -5.80 -5.52 -19.97
CA ARG A 344 -7.25 -5.39 -20.18
C ARG A 344 -7.91 -6.75 -20.13
N GLN A 345 -7.33 -7.75 -20.78
CA GLN A 345 -7.78 -9.12 -20.72
C GLN A 345 -7.77 -9.64 -19.28
N LEU A 346 -6.77 -9.34 -18.43
CA LEU A 346 -6.81 -9.76 -17.02
C LEU A 346 -7.90 -9.04 -16.22
N ALA A 347 -8.08 -7.73 -16.39
CA ALA A 347 -9.12 -6.95 -15.71
C ALA A 347 -10.52 -7.30 -16.21
N GLU A 348 -10.71 -7.49 -17.52
CA GLU A 348 -11.91 -7.99 -18.19
C GLU A 348 -12.13 -9.48 -17.92
N MET A 349 -11.09 -10.27 -17.67
CA MET A 349 -11.23 -11.64 -17.17
C MET A 349 -11.61 -11.64 -15.70
N CYS A 350 -11.08 -10.73 -14.88
CA CYS A 350 -11.49 -10.61 -13.48
C CYS A 350 -12.93 -10.13 -13.39
N ALA A 351 -13.27 -9.01 -14.05
CA ALA A 351 -14.61 -8.45 -14.12
C ALA A 351 -15.57 -9.38 -14.88
N GLY A 352 -15.15 -9.93 -16.01
CA GLY A 352 -15.92 -10.87 -16.83
C GLY A 352 -16.08 -12.25 -16.18
N ARG A 353 -15.15 -12.75 -15.36
CA ARG A 353 -15.36 -13.97 -14.56
C ARG A 353 -16.12 -13.70 -13.25
N LEU A 354 -16.00 -12.50 -12.69
CA LEU A 354 -16.86 -12.02 -11.61
C LEU A 354 -18.32 -11.87 -12.08
N LEU A 355 -18.54 -11.48 -13.33
CA LEU A 355 -19.88 -11.25 -13.91
C LEU A 355 -20.44 -12.48 -14.66
N ALA A 356 -19.59 -13.26 -15.33
CA ALA A 356 -19.93 -14.51 -15.99
C ALA A 356 -19.20 -15.65 -15.28
N GLY A 357 -19.90 -16.40 -14.43
CA GLY A 357 -19.35 -17.45 -13.55
C GLY A 357 -18.63 -18.62 -14.26
N ALA A 358 -17.49 -18.34 -14.89
CA ALA A 358 -16.69 -19.26 -15.67
C ALA A 358 -15.46 -19.70 -14.85
N GLY A 359 -15.72 -20.63 -13.96
CA GLY A 359 -14.79 -21.43 -13.18
C GLY A 359 -15.59 -22.57 -12.54
N ALA A 360 -14.94 -23.62 -12.04
CA ALA A 360 -15.64 -24.62 -11.24
C ALA A 360 -16.19 -23.93 -9.98
N VAL A 361 -17.48 -23.59 -10.00
CA VAL A 361 -18.15 -22.97 -8.85
C VAL A 361 -18.24 -24.03 -7.77
N ARG A 362 -17.33 -23.99 -6.80
CA ARG A 362 -17.46 -24.84 -5.63
C ARG A 362 -18.40 -24.14 -4.67
N ARG A 363 -19.63 -24.65 -4.61
CA ARG A 363 -20.57 -24.27 -3.55
C ARG A 363 -20.19 -25.03 -2.30
N PHE A 364 -20.05 -24.31 -1.19
CA PHE A 364 -19.87 -24.97 0.08
C PHE A 364 -21.21 -25.58 0.50
N ASP A 365 -21.16 -26.84 0.93
CA ASP A 365 -22.27 -27.40 1.68
C ASP A 365 -22.31 -26.68 3.03
N LEU A 366 -23.32 -25.83 3.21
CA LEU A 366 -23.51 -25.06 4.43
C LEU A 366 -23.82 -25.96 5.64
N ALA A 367 -24.26 -27.21 5.43
CA ALA A 367 -24.43 -28.22 6.46
C ALA A 367 -23.17 -29.08 6.68
N GLY A 368 -22.14 -28.92 5.84
CA GLY A 368 -20.92 -29.72 5.84
C GLY A 368 -19.92 -29.35 6.95
N ARG A 369 -18.72 -29.95 6.90
CA ARG A 369 -17.66 -29.71 7.89
C ARG A 369 -17.09 -28.29 7.78
N HIS A 370 -17.36 -27.48 8.78
CA HIS A 370 -16.77 -26.16 9.00
C HIS A 370 -16.17 -26.10 10.41
N PHE A 371 -15.15 -25.28 10.59
CA PHE A 371 -14.58 -25.03 11.93
C PHE A 371 -15.21 -23.78 12.51
N LEU A 372 -15.72 -23.90 13.74
CA LEU A 372 -16.31 -22.80 14.49
C LEU A 372 -15.30 -22.30 15.52
N ALA A 373 -15.13 -20.99 15.59
CA ALA A 373 -14.49 -20.38 16.73
C ALA A 373 -15.36 -20.52 17.99
N ASP A 374 -14.73 -20.53 19.16
CA ASP A 374 -15.44 -20.60 20.43
C ASP A 374 -16.51 -19.51 20.53
N GLY A 375 -17.69 -19.89 21.03
CA GLY A 375 -18.83 -18.98 21.19
C GLY A 375 -19.58 -18.63 19.89
N VAL A 376 -19.23 -19.24 18.75
CA VAL A 376 -20.06 -19.20 17.53
C VAL A 376 -21.01 -20.39 17.52
N ARG A 377 -22.30 -20.11 17.39
CA ARG A 377 -23.36 -21.10 17.15
C ARG A 377 -23.80 -21.03 15.70
N THR A 378 -24.06 -22.18 15.10
CA THR A 378 -24.65 -22.26 13.77
C THR A 378 -26.00 -22.97 13.81
N SER A 379 -26.92 -22.53 12.97
CA SER A 379 -28.13 -23.27 12.66
C SER A 379 -28.43 -23.21 11.17
N PHE A 380 -28.97 -24.28 10.62
CA PHE A 380 -29.36 -24.34 9.21
C PHE A 380 -30.87 -24.56 9.13
N ASP A 381 -31.57 -23.64 8.45
CA ASP A 381 -33.04 -23.68 8.34
C ASP A 381 -33.56 -24.37 7.06
N GLY A 382 -32.65 -25.01 6.31
CA GLY A 382 -32.93 -25.61 5.01
C GLY A 382 -32.55 -24.72 3.83
N ALA A 383 -32.44 -23.40 4.03
CA ALA A 383 -32.07 -22.45 2.99
C ALA A 383 -30.87 -21.56 3.36
N ARG A 384 -30.65 -21.32 4.66
CA ARG A 384 -29.69 -20.35 5.16
C ARG A 384 -28.89 -20.93 6.31
N LEU A 385 -27.61 -20.58 6.33
CA LEU A 385 -26.73 -20.76 7.48
C LEU A 385 -26.83 -19.52 8.36
N ASN A 386 -27.37 -19.68 9.57
CA ASN A 386 -27.41 -18.64 10.57
C ASN A 386 -26.20 -18.78 11.48
N LEU A 387 -25.36 -17.75 11.52
CA LEU A 387 -24.24 -17.63 12.45
C LEU A 387 -24.68 -16.74 13.60
N ALA A 388 -24.45 -17.16 14.84
CA ALA A 388 -24.72 -16.35 16.03
C ALA A 388 -23.52 -16.37 16.98
N GLY A 389 -22.97 -15.21 17.29
CA GLY A 389 -21.87 -15.06 18.25
C GLY A 389 -22.39 -14.65 19.63
N ALA A 390 -21.96 -15.35 20.68
CA ALA A 390 -22.21 -14.91 22.06
C ALA A 390 -21.13 -13.91 22.54
N CYS A 391 -21.54 -12.93 23.33
CA CYS A 391 -20.75 -11.78 23.81
C CYS A 391 -19.57 -12.15 24.74
N ALA A 392 -19.54 -13.36 25.31
CA ALA A 392 -18.75 -13.61 26.52
C ALA A 392 -17.23 -13.88 26.37
N ASP A 393 -16.64 -13.96 25.17
CA ASP A 393 -15.19 -14.24 25.05
C ASP A 393 -14.41 -13.25 24.19
N THR A 394 -13.15 -13.05 24.59
CA THR A 394 -12.11 -12.28 23.89
C THR A 394 -11.57 -12.96 22.61
N ALA A 395 -12.23 -13.99 22.09
CA ALA A 395 -11.81 -14.69 20.87
C ALA A 395 -12.62 -14.20 19.66
N HIS A 396 -11.96 -14.06 18.50
CA HIS A 396 -12.62 -13.65 17.26
C HIS A 396 -13.72 -14.65 16.86
N LYS A 397 -14.95 -14.17 16.70
CA LYS A 397 -16.10 -15.02 16.33
C LYS A 397 -16.14 -15.22 14.81
N HIS A 398 -15.76 -16.40 14.34
CA HIS A 398 -15.74 -16.71 12.92
C HIS A 398 -16.11 -18.16 12.60
N ILE A 399 -16.51 -18.36 11.35
CA ILE A 399 -16.62 -19.68 10.73
C ILE A 399 -15.52 -19.82 9.68
N THR A 400 -14.82 -20.96 9.69
CA THR A 400 -13.78 -21.29 8.72
C THR A 400 -14.25 -22.42 7.81
N PHE A 401 -14.19 -22.18 6.51
CA PHE A 401 -14.36 -23.18 5.47
C PHE A 401 -12.97 -23.57 4.94
N PRO A 402 -12.54 -24.84 5.13
CA PRO A 402 -11.33 -25.31 4.47
C PRO A 402 -11.56 -25.31 2.96
N VAL A 403 -10.61 -24.77 2.22
CA VAL A 403 -10.68 -24.68 0.75
C VAL A 403 -9.48 -25.40 0.16
N ASP A 404 -9.75 -26.22 -0.86
CA ASP A 404 -8.70 -26.81 -1.66
C ASP A 404 -8.49 -25.90 -2.87
N ILE A 405 -7.44 -25.10 -2.81
CA ILE A 405 -7.07 -24.13 -3.85
C ILE A 405 -5.62 -24.41 -4.22
N GLY A 406 -5.37 -24.56 -5.52
CA GLY A 406 -4.00 -24.64 -6.02
C GLY A 406 -3.23 -23.34 -5.75
N GLU A 407 -1.91 -23.45 -5.62
CA GLU A 407 -1.04 -22.29 -5.40
C GLU A 407 -1.23 -21.23 -6.50
N LEU A 408 -1.12 -19.95 -6.13
CA LEU A 408 -1.19 -18.81 -7.05
C LEU A 408 -2.50 -18.73 -7.86
N CYS A 409 -3.61 -19.15 -7.25
CA CYS A 409 -4.93 -19.09 -7.88
C CYS A 409 -5.64 -17.78 -7.55
N LEU A 410 -6.11 -17.08 -8.58
CA LEU A 410 -7.12 -16.04 -8.40
C LEU A 410 -8.40 -16.70 -7.93
N THR A 411 -8.81 -16.28 -6.75
CA THR A 411 -9.94 -16.84 -6.05
C THR A 411 -10.89 -15.72 -5.68
N THR A 412 -12.17 -15.94 -5.99
CA THR A 412 -13.26 -15.08 -5.49
C THR A 412 -14.08 -15.87 -4.50
N LEU A 413 -14.21 -15.33 -3.29
CA LEU A 413 -15.18 -15.74 -2.29
C LEU A 413 -16.43 -14.88 -2.45
N GLU A 414 -17.56 -15.52 -2.78
CA GLU A 414 -18.86 -14.86 -2.79
C GLU A 414 -19.71 -15.32 -1.62
N VAL A 415 -20.22 -14.36 -0.85
CA VAL A 415 -21.17 -14.59 0.24
C VAL A 415 -22.47 -13.89 -0.09
N ARG A 416 -23.58 -14.64 -0.07
CA ARG A 416 -24.91 -14.10 -0.31
C ARG A 416 -25.66 -13.94 1.02
N LEU A 417 -26.21 -12.75 1.24
CA LEU A 417 -26.89 -12.37 2.47
C LEU A 417 -28.31 -11.84 2.17
N PRO A 418 -29.32 -12.16 2.98
CA PRO A 418 -30.58 -11.42 3.00
C PRO A 418 -30.40 -9.92 3.19
N ALA A 419 -31.29 -9.10 2.59
CA ALA A 419 -31.29 -7.64 2.69
C ALA A 419 -31.30 -7.11 4.13
N ARG A 420 -31.99 -7.85 5.02
CA ARG A 420 -32.12 -7.52 6.43
C ARG A 420 -31.21 -8.44 7.23
N GLN A 421 -30.05 -7.92 7.59
CA GLN A 421 -29.13 -8.55 8.54
C GLN A 421 -29.23 -7.87 9.89
N THR A 422 -29.11 -8.65 10.95
CA THR A 422 -28.89 -8.11 12.30
C THR A 422 -27.45 -7.70 12.51
N ALA A 423 -26.49 -8.38 11.86
CA ALA A 423 -25.09 -7.96 11.83
C ALA A 423 -24.92 -6.79 10.84
N ARG A 424 -24.59 -5.61 11.37
CA ARG A 424 -24.22 -4.47 10.54
C ARG A 424 -22.86 -4.67 9.88
N HIS A 425 -21.89 -5.17 10.63
CA HIS A 425 -20.53 -5.36 10.15
C HIS A 425 -20.11 -6.82 10.15
N PHE A 426 -19.30 -7.19 9.17
CA PHE A 426 -18.65 -8.49 9.09
C PHE A 426 -17.41 -8.39 8.20
N MET A 427 -16.52 -9.37 8.33
CA MET A 427 -15.30 -9.43 7.51
C MET A 427 -15.26 -10.75 6.75
N LEU A 428 -14.95 -10.67 5.47
CA LEU A 428 -14.57 -11.83 4.66
C LEU A 428 -13.05 -11.91 4.62
N GLN A 429 -12.50 -13.11 4.74
CA GLN A 429 -11.08 -13.36 4.63
C GLN A 429 -10.81 -14.63 3.83
N MET A 430 -9.75 -14.58 3.03
CA MET A 430 -9.20 -15.70 2.28
C MET A 430 -7.71 -15.78 2.55
N GLY A 431 -7.16 -16.98 2.71
CA GLY A 431 -5.73 -17.12 2.98
C GLY A 431 -5.28 -18.55 3.20
N ASN A 432 -4.07 -18.68 3.71
CA ASN A 432 -3.39 -19.92 4.09
C ASN A 432 -2.36 -19.62 5.19
N ASP A 433 -1.50 -20.59 5.54
CA ASP A 433 -0.43 -20.42 6.52
C ASP A 433 0.64 -19.37 6.13
N ALA A 434 0.74 -19.02 4.84
CA ALA A 434 1.71 -18.07 4.32
C ALA A 434 1.17 -16.63 4.17
N GLY A 435 -0.14 -16.40 4.35
CA GLY A 435 -0.73 -15.06 4.25
C GLY A 435 -2.22 -15.05 3.98
N PHE A 436 -2.82 -13.87 4.02
CA PHE A 436 -4.25 -13.68 3.78
C PHE A 436 -4.57 -12.34 3.10
N PHE A 437 -5.78 -12.24 2.56
CA PHE A 437 -6.43 -10.98 2.24
C PHE A 437 -7.84 -10.97 2.81
N ASN A 438 -8.31 -9.79 3.23
CA ASN A 438 -9.63 -9.61 3.81
C ASN A 438 -10.25 -8.29 3.39
N SER A 439 -11.57 -8.21 3.58
CA SER A 439 -12.32 -6.96 3.49
C SER A 439 -13.39 -6.90 4.55
N TYR A 440 -13.58 -5.70 5.08
CA TYR A 440 -14.62 -5.36 6.03
C TYR A 440 -15.80 -4.76 5.28
N PHE A 441 -17.00 -5.21 5.64
CA PHE A 441 -18.23 -4.82 4.98
C PHE A 441 -19.18 -4.20 6.02
N ASP A 442 -19.79 -3.06 5.68
CA ASP A 442 -20.97 -2.52 6.36
C ASP A 442 -22.20 -2.90 5.53
N GLY A 443 -22.94 -3.90 5.99
CA GLY A 443 -24.14 -4.41 5.35
C GLY A 443 -25.32 -3.44 5.39
N ALA A 444 -25.36 -2.52 6.37
CA ALA A 444 -26.40 -1.49 6.42
C ALA A 444 -26.05 -0.31 5.50
N GLY A 445 -24.76 0.05 5.44
CA GLY A 445 -24.24 1.09 4.55
C GLY A 445 -23.99 0.63 3.11
N ILE A 446 -24.11 -0.68 2.83
CA ILE A 446 -23.81 -1.32 1.54
C ILE A 446 -22.45 -0.82 1.00
N GLN A 447 -21.42 -0.87 1.83
CA GLN A 447 -20.08 -0.41 1.47
C GLN A 447 -18.98 -1.33 2.00
N VAL A 448 -17.87 -1.40 1.26
CA VAL A 448 -16.61 -1.96 1.74
C VAL A 448 -15.91 -0.87 2.54
N THR A 449 -15.71 -1.09 3.84
CA THR A 449 -15.16 -0.07 4.75
C THR A 449 -13.64 -0.14 4.86
N ASP A 450 -13.06 -1.32 4.72
CA ASP A 450 -11.61 -1.52 4.79
C ASP A 450 -11.20 -2.80 4.05
N SER A 451 -9.93 -2.93 3.69
CA SER A 451 -9.34 -4.13 3.09
C SER A 451 -7.86 -4.23 3.42
N ALA A 452 -7.41 -5.43 3.80
CA ALA A 452 -6.00 -5.66 4.09
C ALA A 452 -5.50 -6.92 3.38
N SER A 453 -4.19 -6.97 3.18
CA SER A 453 -3.48 -8.19 2.77
C SER A 453 -2.20 -8.34 3.57
N CYS A 454 -1.76 -9.58 3.76
CA CYS A 454 -0.60 -9.93 4.56
C CYS A 454 0.08 -11.17 3.96
N GLY A 455 1.41 -11.22 4.05
CA GLY A 455 2.20 -12.38 3.61
C GLY A 455 2.21 -12.56 2.10
N ALA A 456 2.11 -13.81 1.64
CA ALA A 456 2.20 -14.18 0.23
C ALA A 456 0.89 -14.02 -0.56
N SER A 457 -0.21 -13.64 0.11
CA SER A 457 -1.53 -13.51 -0.49
C SER A 457 -1.84 -12.03 -0.77
N LEU A 458 -2.54 -11.75 -1.87
CA LEU A 458 -2.82 -10.39 -2.34
C LEU A 458 -4.31 -10.19 -2.58
N GLY A 459 -4.90 -9.19 -1.91
CA GLY A 459 -6.27 -8.75 -2.19
C GLY A 459 -6.30 -7.97 -3.51
N VAL A 460 -7.26 -8.29 -4.39
CA VAL A 460 -7.42 -7.62 -5.69
C VAL A 460 -8.61 -6.67 -5.64
N CYS A 461 -9.79 -7.15 -5.25
CA CYS A 461 -10.98 -6.31 -5.17
C CYS A 461 -12.03 -6.89 -4.23
N SER A 462 -12.88 -6.00 -3.71
CA SER A 462 -14.09 -6.38 -2.99
C SER A 462 -15.27 -5.56 -3.45
N ALA A 463 -16.45 -6.17 -3.47
CA ALA A 463 -17.66 -5.54 -3.97
C ALA A 463 -18.88 -5.99 -3.18
N ILE A 464 -19.90 -5.12 -3.14
CA ILE A 464 -21.25 -5.46 -2.69
C ILE A 464 -22.19 -5.20 -3.86
N ARG A 465 -22.98 -6.21 -4.23
CA ARG A 465 -23.95 -6.12 -5.31
C ARG A 465 -25.34 -6.47 -4.79
N PRO A 466 -26.30 -5.53 -4.82
CA PRO A 466 -27.69 -5.86 -4.57
C PRO A 466 -28.24 -6.72 -5.73
N LEU A 467 -29.07 -7.69 -5.39
CA LEU A 467 -29.79 -8.52 -6.35
C LEU A 467 -31.26 -8.10 -6.43
N ALA A 468 -31.92 -8.49 -7.52
CA ALA A 468 -33.32 -8.17 -7.76
C ALA A 468 -34.28 -8.72 -6.68
N ASP A 469 -33.90 -9.81 -6.00
CA ASP A 469 -34.67 -10.39 -4.90
C ASP A 469 -34.37 -9.77 -3.53
N GLY A 470 -33.62 -8.67 -3.51
CA GLY A 470 -33.23 -7.94 -2.32
C GLY A 470 -32.04 -8.56 -1.56
N GLU A 471 -31.54 -9.73 -1.97
CA GLU A 471 -30.30 -10.26 -1.36
C GLU A 471 -29.08 -9.42 -1.78
N LEU A 472 -28.05 -9.42 -0.95
CA LEU A 472 -26.75 -8.83 -1.22
C LEU A 472 -25.77 -9.94 -1.59
N VAL A 473 -24.95 -9.73 -2.61
CA VAL A 473 -23.76 -10.55 -2.90
C VAL A 473 -22.54 -9.75 -2.53
N LEU A 474 -21.72 -10.33 -1.67
CA LEU A 474 -20.44 -9.79 -1.27
C LEU A 474 -19.35 -10.62 -1.91
N SER A 475 -18.49 -9.97 -2.68
CA SER A 475 -17.39 -10.63 -3.37
C SER A 475 -16.08 -10.14 -2.78
N LEU A 476 -15.21 -11.08 -2.43
CA LEU A 476 -13.82 -10.84 -2.03
C LEU A 476 -12.92 -11.61 -3.01
N ALA A 477 -12.17 -10.91 -3.85
CA ALA A 477 -11.30 -11.52 -4.84
C ALA A 477 -9.83 -11.20 -4.56
N GLY A 478 -8.97 -12.19 -4.73
CA GLY A 478 -7.53 -12.05 -4.53
C GLY A 478 -6.75 -13.26 -5.00
N ILE A 479 -5.43 -13.15 -4.97
CA ILE A 479 -4.51 -14.24 -5.28
C ILE A 479 -4.07 -14.86 -3.95
N VAL A 480 -4.37 -16.15 -3.76
CA VAL A 480 -3.85 -16.91 -2.62
C VAL A 480 -2.43 -17.35 -2.95
N GLY A 481 -1.46 -16.94 -2.13
CA GLY A 481 -0.05 -17.29 -2.32
C GLY A 481 0.22 -18.80 -2.15
N PRO A 482 1.44 -19.28 -2.42
CA PRO A 482 1.83 -20.65 -2.09
C PRO A 482 1.78 -20.86 -0.57
N GLY A 483 1.18 -21.97 -0.12
CA GLY A 483 1.01 -22.28 1.31
C GLY A 483 0.05 -23.46 1.52
N LYS A 484 0.01 -23.95 2.76
CA LYS A 484 -0.86 -25.06 3.20
C LYS A 484 -2.08 -24.53 3.94
N ASP A 485 -3.07 -25.40 4.11
CA ASP A 485 -4.26 -25.12 4.92
C ASP A 485 -5.05 -23.90 4.43
N CYS A 486 -5.27 -23.82 3.11
CA CYS A 486 -6.05 -22.75 2.53
C CYS A 486 -7.46 -22.68 3.14
N TYR A 487 -7.92 -21.47 3.44
CA TYR A 487 -9.20 -21.24 4.09
C TYR A 487 -9.97 -20.04 3.52
N ALA A 488 -11.29 -20.10 3.66
CA ALA A 488 -12.20 -18.97 3.58
C ALA A 488 -12.82 -18.76 4.96
N ARG A 489 -12.91 -17.50 5.42
CA ARG A 489 -13.50 -17.16 6.72
C ARG A 489 -14.54 -16.07 6.59
N ILE A 490 -15.57 -16.20 7.42
CA ILE A 490 -16.56 -15.16 7.67
C ILE A 490 -16.49 -14.82 9.15
N TYR A 491 -16.13 -13.59 9.47
CA TYR A 491 -16.06 -13.08 10.84
C TYR A 491 -17.33 -12.30 11.15
N LEU A 492 -17.89 -12.53 12.33
CA LEU A 492 -18.90 -11.66 12.92
C LEU A 492 -18.19 -10.47 13.55
N CYS A 493 -18.70 -9.26 13.29
CA CYS A 493 -18.20 -8.04 13.92
C CYS A 493 -19.33 -7.38 14.72
N GLY A 494 -18.95 -6.61 15.75
CA GLY A 494 -19.86 -5.75 16.48
C GLY A 494 -20.42 -4.61 15.63
N GLU A 495 -21.33 -3.83 16.21
CA GLU A 495 -21.97 -2.68 15.55
C GLU A 495 -20.99 -1.55 15.19
N ASN A 496 -19.78 -1.57 15.74
CA ASN A 496 -18.67 -0.66 15.44
C ASN A 496 -17.61 -1.27 14.51
N GLY A 497 -17.81 -2.49 14.00
CA GLY A 497 -16.85 -3.19 13.14
C GLY A 497 -15.73 -3.91 13.89
N GLN A 498 -15.69 -3.87 15.23
CA GLN A 498 -14.73 -4.62 16.02
C GLN A 498 -15.02 -6.13 15.98
N LEU A 499 -13.96 -6.94 16.01
CA LEU A 499 -14.06 -8.41 16.06
C LEU A 499 -14.50 -8.93 17.44
N HIS A 500 -14.49 -8.06 18.44
CA HIS A 500 -15.02 -8.27 19.78
C HIS A 500 -16.27 -7.42 19.95
N PHE A 501 -17.32 -7.97 20.57
CA PHE A 501 -18.61 -7.30 20.67
C PHE A 501 -19.38 -7.71 21.92
N ASP A 502 -20.04 -6.72 22.53
CA ASP A 502 -20.70 -6.85 23.84
C ASP A 502 -22.16 -7.29 23.74
N HIS A 503 -22.66 -7.51 22.52
CA HIS A 503 -24.04 -7.91 22.25
C HIS A 503 -24.08 -9.07 21.26
N PRO A 504 -25.07 -9.98 21.35
CA PRO A 504 -25.19 -11.07 20.38
C PRO A 504 -25.31 -10.54 18.95
N VAL A 505 -24.44 -11.04 18.06
CA VAL A 505 -24.48 -10.71 16.63
C VAL A 505 -24.94 -11.93 15.87
N ALA A 506 -25.87 -11.74 14.93
CA ALA A 506 -26.28 -12.80 14.02
C ALA A 506 -26.16 -12.40 12.55
N LEU A 507 -25.66 -13.33 11.73
CA LEU A 507 -25.50 -13.20 10.29
C LEU A 507 -26.16 -14.39 9.60
N ALA A 508 -27.11 -14.12 8.71
CA ALA A 508 -27.72 -15.15 7.87
C ALA A 508 -27.01 -15.19 6.52
N VAL A 509 -26.47 -16.34 6.15
CA VAL A 509 -25.77 -16.57 4.88
C VAL A 509 -26.59 -17.53 4.02
N SER A 510 -27.11 -17.06 2.88
CA SER A 510 -27.89 -17.88 1.96
C SER A 510 -27.01 -18.70 1.01
N ARG A 511 -25.76 -18.26 0.77
CA ARG A 511 -24.81 -18.99 -0.08
C ARG A 511 -23.37 -18.57 0.20
N VAL A 512 -22.46 -19.54 0.18
CA VAL A 512 -21.02 -19.29 0.03
C VAL A 512 -20.55 -20.01 -1.23
N SER A 513 -19.90 -19.28 -2.12
CA SER A 513 -19.35 -19.83 -3.37
C SER A 513 -17.87 -19.48 -3.48
N LEU A 514 -17.07 -20.44 -3.92
CA LEU A 514 -15.70 -20.23 -4.32
C LEU A 514 -15.59 -20.33 -5.84
N LEU A 515 -15.07 -19.28 -6.45
CA LEU A 515 -14.71 -19.26 -7.86
C LEU A 515 -13.20 -19.31 -7.93
N SER A 516 -12.64 -20.43 -8.38
CA SER A 516 -11.20 -20.57 -8.61
C SER A 516 -10.95 -20.72 -10.11
N GLY A 517 -10.02 -19.92 -10.64
CA GLY A 517 -9.55 -20.06 -12.00
C GLY A 517 -8.26 -20.88 -12.02
N ALA A 518 -8.24 -22.02 -12.73
CA ALA A 518 -6.98 -22.71 -13.01
C ALA A 518 -6.07 -21.81 -13.87
N GLY A 519 -4.78 -21.76 -13.51
CA GLY A 519 -3.72 -21.37 -14.46
C GLY A 519 -3.40 -19.89 -14.59
N ILE A 520 -3.20 -19.16 -13.49
CA ILE A 520 -2.55 -17.84 -13.57
C ILE A 520 -1.02 -17.92 -13.70
N ALA A 521 -0.43 -19.09 -13.41
CA ALA A 521 0.99 -19.33 -13.60
C ALA A 521 1.49 -19.02 -15.03
N SER A 522 0.65 -19.21 -16.07
CA SER A 522 1.00 -18.86 -17.46
C SER A 522 0.97 -17.36 -17.75
N ILE A 523 0.24 -16.56 -16.96
CA ILE A 523 0.17 -15.10 -17.09
C ILE A 523 1.39 -14.43 -16.44
N PHE A 524 2.00 -15.08 -15.44
CA PHE A 524 3.19 -14.60 -14.75
C PHE A 524 4.49 -15.32 -15.14
N ASP A 525 4.46 -16.28 -16.08
CA ASP A 525 5.69 -16.82 -16.70
C ASP A 525 6.06 -15.96 -17.92
N PRO A 526 7.05 -15.04 -17.82
CA PRO A 526 7.49 -14.23 -18.95
C PRO A 526 8.08 -15.07 -20.10
N ASN A 527 8.36 -16.37 -19.90
CA ASN A 527 8.90 -17.27 -20.93
C ASN A 527 7.83 -18.07 -21.68
N ALA A 528 6.58 -18.12 -21.19
CA ALA A 528 5.51 -18.92 -21.81
C ALA A 528 5.05 -18.35 -23.17
N ALA A 529 5.18 -17.04 -23.37
CA ALA A 529 4.83 -16.37 -24.64
C ALA A 529 5.73 -16.77 -25.83
N GLY A 530 6.87 -17.45 -25.59
CA GLY A 530 7.82 -17.84 -26.64
C GLY A 530 7.70 -19.28 -27.17
N ARG A 531 6.79 -20.12 -26.62
CA ARG A 531 6.72 -21.55 -26.97
C ARG A 531 5.45 -21.98 -27.74
N GLN A 532 4.60 -21.04 -28.13
CA GLN A 532 3.53 -21.29 -29.09
C GLN A 532 3.70 -20.39 -30.31
N ARG A 533 4.65 -20.76 -31.17
CA ARG A 533 4.64 -20.50 -32.62
C ARG A 533 5.22 -21.72 -33.33
#